data_AF-A0A813KE26-F1
#
_entry.id   AF-A0A813KE26-F1
#
_cell.length_a   1.000
_cell.length_b   1.000
_cell.length_c   1.000
_cell.angle_alpha   90.00
_cell.angle_beta   90.00
_cell.angle_gamma   90.00
#
_symmetry.space_group_name_H-M   'P 1'
#
loop_
_entity.id
_entity.type
_entity.pdbx_description
1 polymer ?
#
loop_
_entity_poly.entity_id
_entity_poly.type
_entity_poly.pdbx_seq_one_letter_code
_entity_poly.pdbx_strand_id
1 'polypeptide(L)'
;AASFFVFLWSNALNIAIGQCVIAGAVGVWFFTPNFEKGKRGAIKRSCWNVFRYHLGSLAFGSFIIAVIQFIRALLYYYQKQAAAQKNRVMVIIFRVLGCLTWCFEKCVKFLNKNAYIQIALMGTSFCTSAKKAFFLILRNALRFGTVAVLGAIIHKIGFFFIMAASMALGYLIISAMHPDMSPLIPMVVYFFMSYVISELFMNVFGLAVDSTLQCFLACEEMEMGGDFVPKELSRWLEDGPLDKDPTADPAADQKDFD
;
A
#
# COMPACT_ATOMS: atom_id res chain seq x y z
N ALA A 1 -25.95 5.83 -12.63
CA ALA A 1 -25.04 4.67 -12.72
C ALA A 1 -23.64 5.08 -13.19
N ALA A 2 -23.49 5.71 -14.37
CA ALA A 2 -22.20 6.12 -14.92
C ALA A 2 -21.37 7.03 -13.98
N SER A 3 -21.94 8.12 -13.47
CA SER A 3 -21.21 9.04 -12.58
C SER A 3 -20.74 8.37 -11.28
N PHE A 4 -21.54 7.45 -10.74
CA PHE A 4 -21.16 6.68 -9.55
C PHE A 4 -20.02 5.70 -9.85
N PHE A 5 -20.06 5.02 -10.99
CA PHE A 5 -18.96 4.15 -11.43
C PHE A 5 -17.67 4.94 -11.65
N VAL A 6 -17.74 6.09 -12.32
CA VAL A 6 -16.59 6.98 -12.52
C VAL A 6 -16.01 7.44 -11.18
N PHE A 7 -16.85 7.79 -10.20
CA PHE A 7 -16.39 8.11 -8.85
C PHE A 7 -15.61 6.96 -8.20
N LEU A 8 -16.13 5.73 -8.25
CA LEU A 8 -15.45 4.55 -7.72
C LEU A 8 -14.11 4.30 -8.41
N TRP A 9 -14.08 4.43 -9.74
CA TRP A 9 -12.88 4.22 -10.53
C TRP A 9 -11.82 5.29 -10.30
N SER A 10 -12.21 6.57 -10.32
CA SER A 10 -11.32 7.68 -10.00
C SER A 10 -10.75 7.57 -8.58
N ASN A 11 -11.56 7.17 -7.60
CA ASN A 11 -11.08 6.94 -6.24
C ASN A 11 -10.06 5.79 -6.18
N ALA A 12 -10.36 4.65 -6.82
CA ALA A 12 -9.43 3.53 -6.89
C ALA A 12 -8.12 3.90 -7.62
N LEU A 13 -8.20 4.71 -8.68
CA LEU A 13 -7.05 5.18 -9.45
C LEU A 13 -6.15 6.10 -8.62
N ASN A 14 -6.72 7.05 -7.87
CA ASN A 14 -5.94 7.89 -6.97
C ASN A 14 -5.17 7.07 -5.92
N ILE A 15 -5.82 6.05 -5.34
CA ILE A 15 -5.17 5.12 -4.42
C ILE A 15 -4.04 4.36 -5.13
N ALA A 16 -4.27 3.83 -6.34
CA ALA A 16 -3.26 3.09 -7.09
C ALA A 16 -2.04 3.96 -7.46
N ILE A 17 -2.24 5.21 -7.86
CA ILE A 17 -1.17 6.18 -8.12
C ILE A 17 -0.35 6.41 -6.85
N GLY A 18 -1.00 6.72 -5.73
CA GLY A 18 -0.32 6.92 -4.45
C GLY A 18 0.48 5.68 -4.03
N GLN A 19 -0.10 4.49 -4.21
CA GLN A 19 0.57 3.24 -3.87
C GLN A 19 1.82 2.99 -4.71
N CYS A 20 1.74 3.19 -6.02
CA CYS A 20 2.85 3.02 -6.95
C CYS A 20 3.96 4.07 -6.73
N VAL A 21 3.59 5.32 -6.43
CA VAL A 21 4.55 6.39 -6.12
C VAL A 21 5.33 6.09 -4.84
N ILE A 22 4.66 5.64 -3.78
CA ILE A 22 5.34 5.30 -2.52
C ILE A 22 6.25 4.09 -2.73
N ALA A 23 5.77 3.05 -3.40
CA ALA A 23 6.54 1.85 -3.68
C ALA A 23 7.78 2.15 -4.53
N GLY A 24 7.65 2.97 -5.58
CA GLY A 24 8.77 3.36 -6.43
C GLY A 24 9.76 4.28 -5.71
N ALA A 25 9.29 5.18 -4.83
CA ALA A 25 10.18 6.00 -4.00
C ALA A 25 10.99 5.12 -3.03
N VAL A 26 10.35 4.10 -2.44
CA VAL A 26 11.02 3.10 -1.60
C VAL A 26 12.01 2.28 -2.42
N GLY A 27 11.66 1.84 -3.62
CA GLY A 27 12.58 1.15 -4.52
C GLY A 27 13.81 1.99 -4.84
N VAL A 28 13.62 3.24 -5.28
CA VAL A 28 14.73 4.17 -5.56
C VAL A 28 15.60 4.37 -4.33
N TRP A 29 15.02 4.55 -3.14
CA TRP A 29 15.78 4.70 -1.90
C TRP A 29 16.52 3.41 -1.51
N PHE A 30 15.85 2.26 -1.60
CA PHE A 30 16.37 0.97 -1.17
C PHE A 30 17.58 0.56 -2.01
N PHE A 31 17.48 0.69 -3.33
CA PHE A 31 18.54 0.33 -4.29
C PHE A 31 19.58 1.44 -4.52
N THR A 32 19.48 2.59 -3.84
CA THR A 32 20.54 3.60 -3.86
C THR A 32 21.65 3.20 -2.87
N PRO A 33 22.95 3.27 -3.26
CA PRO A 33 24.06 3.01 -2.34
C PRO A 33 23.98 3.85 -1.06
N ASN A 34 24.40 3.29 0.08
CA ASN A 34 24.23 3.92 1.39
C ASN A 34 24.84 5.34 1.47
N PHE A 35 25.97 5.60 0.79
CA PHE A 35 26.62 6.92 0.77
C PHE A 35 25.85 8.00 -0.03
N GLU A 36 24.87 7.59 -0.85
CA GLU A 36 24.02 8.47 -1.68
C GLU A 36 22.57 8.54 -1.19
N LYS A 37 22.19 7.75 -0.19
CA LYS A 37 20.83 7.79 0.38
C LYS A 37 20.52 9.19 0.91
N GLY A 38 19.36 9.73 0.51
CA GLY A 38 18.92 11.09 0.86
C GLY A 38 19.36 12.21 -0.09
N LYS A 39 20.33 11.96 -0.98
CA LYS A 39 20.75 12.96 -2.00
C LYS A 39 19.90 12.92 -3.27
N ARG A 40 19.28 11.77 -3.57
CA ARG A 40 18.42 11.59 -4.75
C ARG A 40 16.97 11.93 -4.45
N GLY A 41 16.33 12.65 -5.38
CA GLY A 41 14.90 12.97 -5.34
C GLY A 41 14.01 11.76 -5.65
N ALA A 42 13.95 10.78 -4.74
CA ALA A 42 13.25 9.51 -4.93
C ALA A 42 11.76 9.68 -5.28
N ILE A 43 11.07 10.59 -4.57
CA ILE A 43 9.66 10.90 -4.80
C ILE A 43 9.45 11.50 -6.19
N LYS A 44 10.26 12.50 -6.57
CA LYS A 44 10.14 13.18 -7.87
C LYS A 44 10.34 12.19 -9.03
N ARG A 45 11.35 11.33 -8.93
CA ARG A 45 11.62 10.29 -9.94
C ARG A 45 10.49 9.27 -10.00
N SER A 46 10.00 8.80 -8.85
CA SER A 46 8.89 7.85 -8.80
C SER A 46 7.61 8.43 -9.38
N CYS A 47 7.26 9.68 -9.04
CA CYS A 47 6.12 10.38 -9.63
C CYS A 47 6.23 10.45 -11.16
N TRP A 48 7.40 10.86 -11.67
CA TRP A 48 7.64 10.91 -13.10
C TRP A 48 7.42 9.55 -13.77
N ASN A 49 7.99 8.48 -13.22
CA ASN A 49 7.86 7.14 -13.77
C ASN A 49 6.41 6.64 -13.77
N VAL A 50 5.65 6.91 -12.69
CA VAL A 50 4.24 6.52 -12.58
C VAL A 50 3.40 7.14 -13.70
N PHE A 51 3.50 8.46 -13.89
CA PHE A 51 2.71 9.15 -14.91
C PHE A 51 3.20 8.86 -16.33
N ARG A 52 4.50 8.63 -16.53
CA ARG A 52 5.09 8.40 -17.86
C ARG A 52 4.95 6.97 -18.36
N TYR A 53 5.02 5.97 -17.48
CA TYR A 53 5.14 4.55 -17.87
C TYR A 53 4.07 3.64 -17.26
N HIS A 54 3.59 3.89 -16.04
CA HIS A 54 2.77 2.91 -15.31
C HIS A 54 1.28 3.22 -15.26
N LEU A 55 0.86 4.44 -15.62
CA LEU A 55 -0.51 4.92 -15.47
C LEU A 55 -1.57 3.98 -16.08
N GLY A 56 -1.31 3.39 -17.25
CA GLY A 56 -2.23 2.45 -17.89
C GLY A 56 -2.47 1.17 -17.07
N SER A 57 -1.40 0.60 -16.50
CA SER A 57 -1.51 -0.58 -15.63
C SER A 57 -2.23 -0.26 -14.32
N LEU A 58 -2.00 0.93 -13.76
CA LEU A 58 -2.73 1.41 -12.57
C LEU A 58 -4.21 1.64 -12.86
N ALA A 59 -4.54 2.23 -14.01
CA ALA A 59 -5.91 2.44 -14.47
C ALA A 59 -6.66 1.11 -14.64
N PHE A 60 -6.02 0.11 -15.25
CA PHE A 60 -6.59 -1.23 -15.42
C PHE A 60 -6.84 -1.93 -14.09
N GLY A 61 -5.85 -1.98 -13.19
CA GLY A 61 -6.05 -2.57 -11.86
C GLY A 61 -7.16 -1.85 -11.06
N SER A 62 -7.21 -0.52 -11.15
CA SER A 62 -8.23 0.30 -10.47
C SER A 62 -9.63 0.09 -11.03
N PHE A 63 -9.73 -0.16 -12.34
CA PHE A 63 -10.99 -0.47 -13.00
C PHE A 63 -11.58 -1.78 -12.47
N ILE A 64 -10.75 -2.82 -12.27
CA ILE A 64 -11.18 -4.10 -11.68
C ILE A 64 -11.79 -3.87 -10.29
N ILE A 65 -11.13 -3.06 -9.44
CA ILE A 65 -11.66 -2.70 -8.11
C ILE A 65 -13.01 -1.98 -8.24
N ALA A 66 -13.11 -1.02 -9.15
CA ALA A 66 -14.34 -0.25 -9.35
C ALA A 66 -15.52 -1.12 -9.79
N VAL A 67 -15.28 -2.10 -10.67
CA VAL A 67 -16.29 -3.08 -11.09
C VAL A 67 -16.80 -3.89 -9.90
N ILE A 68 -15.89 -4.40 -9.06
CA ILE A 68 -16.29 -5.18 -7.87
C ILE A 68 -17.08 -4.31 -6.88
N GLN A 69 -16.64 -3.07 -6.65
CA GLN A 69 -17.34 -2.13 -5.78
C GLN A 69 -18.73 -1.76 -6.32
N PHE A 70 -18.86 -1.61 -7.64
CA PHE A 70 -20.11 -1.34 -8.30
C PHE A 70 -21.08 -2.52 -8.17
N ILE A 71 -20.61 -3.76 -8.39
CA ILE A 71 -21.41 -4.98 -8.17
C ILE A 71 -21.89 -5.05 -6.71
N ARG A 72 -21.00 -4.78 -5.74
CA ARG A 72 -21.37 -4.76 -4.31
C ARG A 72 -22.44 -3.72 -4.00
N ALA A 73 -22.36 -2.54 -4.61
CA ALA A 73 -23.36 -1.49 -4.45
C ALA A 73 -24.71 -1.90 -5.06
N LEU A 74 -24.72 -2.58 -6.22
CA LEU A 74 -25.93 -3.13 -6.82
C LEU A 74 -26.58 -4.21 -5.96
N LEU A 75 -25.78 -5.15 -5.41
CA LEU A 75 -26.28 -6.18 -4.50
C LEU A 75 -26.93 -5.55 -3.26
N TYR A 76 -26.32 -4.50 -2.69
CA TYR A 76 -26.90 -3.77 -1.57
C TYR A 76 -28.22 -3.06 -1.95
N TYR A 77 -28.27 -2.45 -3.14
CA TYR A 77 -29.48 -1.82 -3.64
C TYR A 77 -30.63 -2.84 -3.81
N TYR A 78 -30.36 -3.99 -4.45
CA TYR A 78 -31.37 -5.04 -4.61
C TYR A 78 -31.78 -5.68 -3.29
N GLN A 79 -30.86 -5.80 -2.33
CA GLN A 79 -31.21 -6.23 -0.97
C GLN A 79 -32.24 -5.28 -0.33
N LYS A 80 -32.07 -3.97 -0.48
CA LYS A 80 -33.02 -2.97 0.05
C LYS A 80 -34.36 -3.03 -0.67
N GLN A 81 -34.36 -3.23 -1.99
CA GLN A 81 -35.57 -3.39 -2.77
C GLN A 81 -36.36 -4.66 -2.39
N ALA A 82 -35.67 -5.80 -2.24
CA ALA A 82 -36.28 -7.05 -1.78
C ALA A 82 -36.86 -6.94 -0.36
N ALA A 83 -36.18 -6.22 0.54
CA ALA A 83 -36.67 -5.95 1.88
C ALA A 83 -37.96 -5.11 1.86
N ALA A 84 -38.02 -4.08 1.01
CA ALA A 84 -39.23 -3.26 0.83
C ALA A 84 -40.41 -4.09 0.29
N GLN A 85 -40.15 -5.07 -0.57
CA GLN A 85 -41.14 -6.02 -1.08
C GLN A 85 -41.47 -7.17 -0.10
N LYS A 86 -40.91 -7.15 1.13
CA LYS A 86 -41.06 -8.21 2.15
C LYS A 86 -40.63 -9.61 1.68
N ASN A 87 -39.80 -9.71 0.64
CA ASN A 87 -39.28 -10.98 0.14
C ASN A 87 -38.03 -11.40 0.92
N ARG A 88 -38.26 -12.14 2.01
CA ARG A 88 -37.20 -12.58 2.94
C ARG A 88 -36.13 -13.46 2.27
N VAL A 89 -36.53 -14.30 1.32
CA VAL A 89 -35.60 -15.21 0.61
C VAL A 89 -34.58 -14.40 -0.20
N MET A 90 -35.05 -13.44 -0.99
CA MET A 90 -34.16 -12.59 -1.80
C MET A 90 -33.24 -11.72 -0.93
N VAL A 91 -33.71 -11.25 0.24
CA VAL A 91 -32.86 -10.51 1.19
C VAL A 91 -31.70 -11.39 1.68
N ILE A 92 -31.95 -12.67 2.00
CA ILE A 92 -30.91 -13.60 2.45
C ILE A 92 -29.91 -13.85 1.32
N ILE A 93 -30.39 -14.12 0.09
CA ILE A 93 -29.53 -14.36 -1.07
C ILE A 93 -28.60 -13.17 -1.32
N PHE A 94 -29.14 -11.95 -1.41
CA PHE A 94 -28.31 -10.76 -1.65
C PHE A 94 -27.33 -10.47 -0.51
N ARG A 95 -27.68 -10.83 0.74
CA ARG A 95 -26.77 -10.70 1.88
C ARG A 95 -25.58 -11.65 1.78
N VAL A 96 -25.81 -12.91 1.39
CA VAL A 96 -24.74 -13.91 1.17
C VAL A 96 -23.84 -13.47 0.01
N LEU A 97 -24.42 -13.10 -1.13
CA LEU A 97 -23.66 -12.59 -2.28
C LEU A 97 -22.86 -11.33 -1.90
N GLY A 98 -23.45 -10.41 -1.14
CA GLY A 98 -22.77 -9.21 -0.64
C GLY A 98 -21.57 -9.54 0.24
N CYS A 99 -21.66 -10.57 1.08
CA CYS A 99 -20.53 -11.05 1.89
C CYS A 99 -19.41 -11.64 1.03
N LEU A 100 -19.76 -12.48 0.04
CA LEU A 100 -18.79 -13.06 -0.89
C LEU A 100 -18.08 -11.97 -1.71
N THR A 101 -18.82 -11.01 -2.25
CA THR A 101 -18.24 -9.88 -2.99
C THR A 101 -17.37 -9.00 -2.09
N TRP A 102 -17.72 -8.81 -0.82
CA TRP A 102 -16.87 -8.09 0.14
C TRP A 102 -15.54 -8.82 0.39
N CYS A 103 -15.56 -10.14 0.58
CA CYS A 103 -14.35 -10.94 0.73
C CYS A 103 -13.48 -10.88 -0.53
N PHE A 104 -14.12 -11.01 -1.71
CA PHE A 104 -13.44 -10.91 -3.00
C PHE A 104 -12.80 -9.54 -3.20
N GLU A 105 -13.51 -8.45 -2.90
CA GLU A 105 -12.96 -7.09 -2.96
C GLU A 105 -11.71 -6.94 -2.07
N LYS A 106 -11.73 -7.51 -0.87
CA LYS A 106 -10.55 -7.47 0.03
C LYS A 106 -9.36 -8.22 -0.57
N CYS A 107 -9.58 -9.40 -1.14
CA CYS A 107 -8.53 -10.19 -1.80
C CYS A 107 -7.95 -9.44 -3.00
N VAL A 108 -8.80 -8.90 -3.88
CA VAL A 108 -8.35 -8.17 -5.07
C VAL A 108 -7.64 -6.87 -4.68
N LYS A 109 -8.10 -6.14 -3.65
CA LYS A 109 -7.38 -4.96 -3.13
C LYS A 109 -5.99 -5.32 -2.61
N PHE A 110 -5.88 -6.43 -1.88
CA PHE A 110 -4.59 -6.92 -1.39
C PHE A 110 -3.65 -7.31 -2.53
N LEU A 111 -4.16 -8.06 -3.52
CA LEU A 111 -3.38 -8.44 -4.69
C LEU A 111 -2.96 -7.21 -5.52
N ASN A 112 -3.87 -6.27 -5.77
CA ASN A 112 -3.58 -5.04 -6.50
C ASN A 112 -2.50 -4.21 -5.81
N LYS A 113 -2.58 -4.03 -4.49
CA LYS A 113 -1.55 -3.32 -3.72
C LYS A 113 -0.17 -3.93 -3.98
N ASN A 114 -0.05 -5.25 -3.83
CA ASN A 114 1.22 -5.94 -4.05
C ASN A 114 1.64 -5.95 -5.52
N ALA A 115 0.70 -6.02 -6.45
CA ALA A 115 0.96 -5.87 -7.88
C ALA A 115 1.52 -4.48 -8.20
N TYR A 116 0.98 -3.41 -7.61
CA TYR A 116 1.49 -2.05 -7.83
C TYR A 116 2.91 -1.87 -7.29
N ILE A 117 3.24 -2.52 -6.17
CA ILE A 117 4.63 -2.58 -5.68
C ILE A 117 5.52 -3.27 -6.73
N GLN A 118 5.12 -4.45 -7.23
CA GLN A 118 5.86 -5.15 -8.28
C GLN A 118 5.98 -4.33 -9.58
N ILE A 119 4.96 -3.57 -9.98
CA ILE A 119 5.05 -2.66 -11.14
C ILE A 119 6.10 -1.58 -10.89
N ALA A 120 6.11 -0.99 -9.69
CA ALA A 120 7.04 0.07 -9.34
C ALA A 120 8.50 -0.41 -9.28
N LEU A 121 8.72 -1.67 -8.86
CA LEU A 121 10.06 -2.26 -8.76
C LEU A 121 10.56 -2.85 -10.08
N MET A 122 9.70 -3.57 -10.80
CA MET A 122 10.09 -4.38 -11.97
C MET A 122 9.69 -3.75 -13.31
N GLY A 123 8.89 -2.68 -13.30
CA GLY A 123 8.44 -1.98 -14.51
C GLY A 123 7.50 -2.78 -15.43
N THR A 124 6.95 -3.93 -14.99
CA THR A 124 6.12 -4.80 -15.85
C THR A 124 4.63 -4.44 -15.87
N SER A 125 3.85 -5.04 -16.77
CA SER A 125 2.40 -4.82 -16.87
C SER A 125 1.62 -5.35 -15.66
N PHE A 126 0.38 -4.88 -15.46
CA PHE A 126 -0.46 -5.25 -14.31
C PHE A 126 -0.62 -6.76 -14.13
N CYS A 127 -1.05 -7.50 -15.16
CA CYS A 127 -1.30 -8.94 -15.03
C CYS A 127 -0.03 -9.73 -14.69
N THR A 128 1.10 -9.34 -15.30
CA THR A 128 2.41 -9.93 -15.02
C THR A 128 2.84 -9.65 -13.58
N SER A 129 2.72 -8.40 -13.14
CA SER A 129 3.06 -7.99 -11.78
C SER A 129 2.15 -8.62 -10.74
N ALA A 130 0.86 -8.76 -11.02
CA ALA A 130 -0.09 -9.45 -10.14
C ALA A 130 0.25 -10.93 -10.00
N LYS A 131 0.61 -11.60 -11.10
CA LYS A 131 1.09 -12.99 -11.06
C LYS A 131 2.37 -13.11 -10.22
N LYS A 132 3.37 -12.26 -10.47
CA LYS A 132 4.62 -12.22 -9.69
C LYS A 132 4.35 -11.98 -8.21
N ALA A 133 3.55 -10.96 -7.88
CA ALA A 133 3.16 -10.64 -6.50
C ALA A 133 2.48 -11.84 -5.80
N PHE A 134 1.54 -12.49 -6.48
CA PHE A 134 0.84 -13.64 -5.91
C PHE A 134 1.80 -14.80 -5.57
N PHE A 135 2.68 -15.19 -6.49
CA PHE A 135 3.65 -16.25 -6.25
C PHE A 135 4.70 -15.85 -5.20
N LEU A 136 5.14 -14.58 -5.19
CA LEU A 136 6.06 -14.06 -4.18
C LEU A 136 5.47 -14.18 -2.77
N ILE A 137 4.18 -13.83 -2.61
CA ILE A 137 3.45 -13.95 -1.35
C ILE A 137 3.31 -15.40 -0.93
N LEU A 138 2.97 -16.31 -1.85
CA LEU A 138 2.82 -17.74 -1.53
C LEU A 138 4.13 -18.39 -1.10
N ARG A 139 5.23 -18.11 -1.81
CA ARG A 139 6.57 -18.62 -1.48
C ARG A 139 7.06 -18.11 -0.14
N ASN A 140 6.68 -16.89 0.24
CA ASN A 140 7.15 -16.21 1.45
C ASN A 140 6.01 -15.94 2.46
N ALA A 141 5.01 -16.81 2.52
CA ALA A 141 3.77 -16.57 3.27
C ALA A 141 4.02 -16.27 4.76
N LEU A 142 4.98 -16.95 5.40
CA LEU A 142 5.34 -16.70 6.79
C LEU A 142 5.95 -15.30 7.01
N ARG A 143 6.83 -14.86 6.10
CA ARG A 143 7.46 -13.53 6.17
C ARG A 143 6.42 -12.44 5.94
N PHE A 144 5.57 -12.59 4.92
CA PHE A 144 4.44 -11.68 4.67
C PHE A 144 3.45 -11.64 5.85
N GLY A 145 3.13 -12.80 6.43
CA GLY A 145 2.25 -12.89 7.60
C GLY A 145 2.85 -12.19 8.83
N THR A 146 4.14 -12.38 9.08
CA THR A 146 4.85 -11.73 10.19
C THR A 146 4.85 -10.21 10.02
N VAL A 147 5.20 -9.71 8.82
CA VAL A 147 5.18 -8.28 8.53
C VAL A 147 3.77 -7.70 8.62
N ALA A 148 2.74 -8.44 8.20
CA ALA A 148 1.35 -8.00 8.35
C ALA A 148 0.94 -7.85 9.81
N VAL A 149 1.29 -8.81 10.68
CA VAL A 149 0.98 -8.75 12.13
C VAL A 149 1.73 -7.62 12.81
N LEU A 150 3.05 -7.54 12.62
CA LEU A 150 3.87 -6.48 13.21
C LEU A 150 3.45 -5.11 12.68
N GLY A 151 3.20 -5.00 11.39
CA GLY A 151 2.69 -3.79 10.74
C GLY A 151 1.36 -3.34 11.33
N ALA A 152 0.45 -4.27 11.65
CA ALA A 152 -0.82 -3.94 12.31
C ALA A 152 -0.63 -3.39 13.72
N ILE A 153 0.29 -3.98 14.51
CA ILE A 153 0.61 -3.49 15.86
C ILE A 153 1.23 -2.09 15.79
N ILE A 154 2.25 -1.91 14.94
CA ILE A 154 2.92 -0.62 14.75
C ILE A 154 1.94 0.43 14.23
N HIS A 155 1.05 0.06 13.30
CA HIS A 155 -0.01 0.94 12.82
C HIS A 155 -0.87 1.48 13.97
N LYS A 156 -1.33 0.61 14.88
CA LYS A 156 -2.14 1.04 16.03
C LYS A 156 -1.37 1.95 16.98
N ILE A 157 -0.13 1.58 17.33
CA ILE A 157 0.69 2.38 18.24
C ILE A 157 0.96 3.76 17.62
N GLY A 158 1.44 3.80 16.38
CA GLY A 158 1.73 5.04 15.67
C GLY A 158 0.51 5.92 15.47
N PHE A 159 -0.64 5.32 15.15
CA PHE A 159 -1.90 6.04 15.01
C PHE A 159 -2.30 6.78 16.29
N PHE A 160 -2.35 6.06 17.42
CA PHE A 160 -2.73 6.68 18.69
C PHE A 160 -1.68 7.68 19.18
N PHE A 161 -0.39 7.42 18.92
CA PHE A 161 0.69 8.33 19.25
C PHE A 161 0.58 9.67 18.50
N ILE A 162 0.45 9.65 17.17
CA ILE A 162 0.34 10.87 16.35
C ILE A 162 -0.91 11.66 16.73
N MET A 163 -2.03 10.96 16.95
CA MET A 163 -3.29 11.59 17.35
C MET A 163 -3.15 12.28 18.70
N ALA A 164 -2.65 11.57 19.73
CA ALA A 164 -2.47 12.13 21.07
C ALA A 164 -1.46 13.28 21.10
N ALA A 165 -0.32 13.14 20.42
CA ALA A 165 0.71 14.19 20.35
C ALA A 165 0.17 15.44 19.64
N SER A 166 -0.54 15.27 18.52
CA SER A 166 -1.14 16.39 17.77
C SER A 166 -2.23 17.10 18.56
N MET A 167 -3.05 16.36 19.30
CA MET A 167 -4.05 16.95 20.20
C MET A 167 -3.41 17.69 21.37
N ALA A 168 -2.39 17.11 22.01
CA ALA A 168 -1.69 17.76 23.10
C ALA A 168 -1.01 19.07 22.65
N LEU A 169 -0.31 19.03 21.52
CA LEU A 169 0.29 20.23 20.91
C LEU A 169 -0.78 21.28 20.54
N GLY A 170 -1.89 20.85 19.92
CA GLY A 170 -3.01 21.73 19.61
C GLY A 170 -3.57 22.44 20.85
N TYR A 171 -3.79 21.68 21.93
CA TYR A 171 -4.25 22.23 23.21
C TYR A 171 -3.28 23.25 23.80
N LEU A 172 -1.98 22.94 23.82
CA LEU A 172 -0.95 23.85 24.34
C LEU A 172 -0.87 25.14 23.52
N ILE A 173 -0.95 25.05 22.18
CA ILE A 173 -0.93 26.21 21.28
C ILE A 173 -2.15 27.10 21.52
N ILE A 174 -3.35 26.53 21.61
CA ILE A 174 -4.58 27.29 21.86
C ILE A 174 -4.52 27.97 23.23
N SER A 175 -4.09 27.24 24.26
CA SER A 175 -4.00 27.76 25.63
C SER A 175 -2.98 28.90 25.76
N ALA A 176 -1.90 28.85 24.97
CA ALA A 176 -0.87 29.90 24.96
C ALA A 176 -1.29 31.14 24.15
N MET A 177 -1.97 30.97 23.02
CA MET A 177 -2.34 32.07 22.12
C MET A 177 -3.65 32.75 22.52
N HIS A 178 -4.59 31.99 23.07
CA HIS A 178 -5.95 32.44 23.36
C HIS A 178 -6.45 31.89 24.71
N PRO A 179 -5.87 32.34 25.83
CA PRO A 179 -6.18 31.80 27.16
C PRO A 179 -7.64 32.01 27.58
N ASP A 180 -8.30 33.05 27.06
CA ASP A 180 -9.68 33.41 27.42
C ASP A 180 -10.75 32.65 26.61
N MET A 181 -10.35 31.88 25.59
CA MET A 181 -11.29 31.10 24.77
C MET A 181 -11.50 29.70 25.34
N SER A 182 -12.75 29.23 25.34
CA SER A 182 -13.04 27.82 25.64
C SER A 182 -12.37 26.90 24.61
N PRO A 183 -11.49 25.97 25.02
CA PRO A 183 -10.75 25.12 24.09
C PRO A 183 -11.61 24.04 23.44
N LEU A 184 -12.87 23.85 23.88
CA LEU A 184 -13.68 22.71 23.47
C LEU A 184 -13.91 22.63 21.95
N ILE A 185 -14.39 23.70 21.33
CA ILE A 185 -14.71 23.72 19.88
C ILE A 185 -13.45 23.51 19.04
N PRO A 186 -12.35 24.27 19.26
CA PRO A 186 -11.09 24.01 18.56
C PRO A 186 -10.57 22.59 18.76
N MET A 187 -10.66 22.03 19.98
CA MET A 187 -10.17 20.68 20.25
C MET A 187 -10.96 19.58 19.53
N VAL A 188 -12.26 19.76 19.32
CA VAL A 188 -13.06 18.85 18.47
C VAL A 188 -12.56 18.90 17.02
N VAL A 189 -12.24 20.07 16.49
CA VAL A 189 -11.67 20.20 15.14
C VAL A 189 -10.29 19.54 15.06
N TYR A 190 -9.42 19.78 16.05
CA TYR A 190 -8.11 19.13 16.14
C TYR A 190 -8.21 17.60 16.24
N PHE A 191 -9.21 17.06 16.93
CA PHE A 191 -9.45 15.62 16.98
C PHE A 191 -9.69 15.04 15.57
N PHE A 192 -10.61 15.63 14.79
CA PHE A 192 -10.88 15.14 13.43
C PHE A 192 -9.69 15.31 12.49
N MET A 193 -8.98 16.44 12.58
CA MET A 193 -7.79 16.69 11.76
C MET A 193 -6.64 15.74 12.11
N SER A 194 -6.37 15.53 13.40
CA SER A 194 -5.32 14.61 13.86
C SER A 194 -5.65 13.15 13.52
N TYR A 195 -6.92 12.75 13.55
CA TYR A 195 -7.37 11.44 13.06
C TYR A 195 -6.97 11.25 11.58
N VAL A 196 -7.29 12.22 10.72
CA VAL A 196 -6.98 12.15 9.28
C VAL A 196 -5.47 12.14 9.05
N ILE A 197 -4.71 13.01 9.73
CA ILE A 197 -3.25 13.07 9.59
C ILE A 197 -2.60 11.74 10.03
N SER A 198 -3.05 11.18 11.15
CA SER A 198 -2.55 9.89 11.67
C SER A 198 -2.80 8.77 10.68
N GLU A 199 -4.01 8.69 10.12
CA GLU A 199 -4.38 7.69 9.11
C GLU A 199 -3.53 7.83 7.83
N LEU A 200 -3.33 9.06 7.34
CA LEU A 200 -2.52 9.31 6.15
C LEU A 200 -1.06 8.89 6.36
N PHE A 201 -0.46 9.28 7.49
CA PHE A 201 0.93 8.97 7.79
C PHE A 201 1.15 7.46 7.97
N MET A 202 0.28 6.80 8.74
CA MET A 202 0.41 5.36 8.99
C MET A 202 0.12 4.52 7.74
N ASN A 203 -0.70 5.00 6.81
CA ASN A 203 -0.90 4.36 5.52
C ASN A 203 0.35 4.44 4.63
N VAL A 204 1.04 5.58 4.60
CA VAL A 204 2.33 5.72 3.89
C VAL A 204 3.38 4.79 4.51
N PHE A 205 3.49 4.80 5.84
CA PHE A 205 4.41 3.91 6.56
C PHE A 205 4.16 2.44 6.26
N GLY A 206 2.90 1.99 6.37
CA GLY A 206 2.55 0.59 6.11
C GLY A 206 2.84 0.17 4.66
N LEU A 207 2.67 1.07 3.70
CA LEU A 207 3.05 0.79 2.31
C LEU A 207 4.56 0.72 2.11
N ALA A 208 5.32 1.56 2.82
CA ALA A 208 6.77 1.56 2.75
C ALA A 208 7.37 0.28 3.33
N VAL A 209 6.80 -0.23 4.43
CA VAL A 209 7.17 -1.53 5.01
C VAL A 209 6.95 -2.67 4.01
N ASP A 210 5.75 -2.76 3.41
CA ASP A 210 5.45 -3.81 2.42
C ASP A 210 6.36 -3.71 1.19
N SER A 211 6.65 -2.49 0.73
CA SER A 211 7.54 -2.26 -0.40
C SER A 211 8.98 -2.65 -0.08
N THR A 212 9.46 -2.34 1.12
CA THR A 212 10.80 -2.71 1.59
C THR A 212 10.94 -4.22 1.71
N LEU A 213 9.91 -4.92 2.22
CA LEU A 213 9.89 -6.39 2.24
C LEU A 213 10.04 -6.95 0.82
N GLN A 214 9.29 -6.41 -0.15
CA GLN A 214 9.40 -6.87 -1.53
C GLN A 214 10.75 -6.53 -2.17
N CYS A 215 11.36 -5.37 -1.87
CA CYS A 215 12.73 -5.08 -2.31
C CYS A 215 13.72 -6.10 -1.76
N PHE A 216 13.61 -6.43 -0.46
CA PHE A 216 14.46 -7.43 0.19
C PHE A 216 14.30 -8.81 -0.44
N LEU A 217 13.06 -9.28 -0.63
CA LEU A 217 12.79 -10.56 -1.28
C LEU A 217 13.25 -10.59 -2.74
N ALA A 218 13.16 -9.47 -3.46
CA ALA A 218 13.68 -9.37 -4.81
C ALA A 218 15.21 -9.49 -4.85
N CYS A 219 15.92 -8.92 -3.87
CA CYS A 219 17.37 -9.09 -3.75
C CYS A 219 17.74 -10.55 -3.48
N GLU A 220 17.00 -11.22 -2.59
CA GLU A 220 17.21 -12.64 -2.27
C GLU A 220 16.94 -13.54 -3.49
N GLU A 221 15.87 -13.31 -4.25
CA GLU A 221 15.55 -14.10 -5.46
C GLU A 221 16.53 -13.87 -6.63
N MET A 222 17.19 -12.72 -6.67
CA MET A 222 18.17 -12.35 -7.71
C MET A 222 19.61 -12.50 -7.23
N GLU A 223 19.83 -13.03 -6.02
CA GLU A 223 21.15 -13.17 -5.38
C GLU A 223 21.97 -11.86 -5.36
N MET A 224 21.27 -10.72 -5.32
CA MET A 224 21.88 -9.40 -5.35
C MET A 224 22.26 -8.96 -3.94
N GLY A 225 23.55 -9.07 -3.60
CA GLY A 225 24.16 -8.39 -2.46
C GLY A 225 24.70 -7.00 -2.84
N GLY A 226 24.87 -6.10 -1.86
CA GLY A 226 25.55 -4.83 -2.10
C GLY A 226 25.33 -3.77 -1.03
N ASP A 227 26.08 -2.67 -1.11
CA ASP A 227 26.03 -1.52 -0.18
C ASP A 227 24.71 -0.73 -0.22
N PHE A 228 23.67 -1.25 -0.86
CA PHE A 228 22.32 -0.67 -0.83
C PHE A 228 21.40 -1.41 0.17
N VAL A 229 21.68 -2.67 0.50
CA VAL A 229 20.93 -3.43 1.50
C VAL A 229 21.29 -2.91 2.90
N PRO A 230 20.31 -2.61 3.77
CA PRO A 230 20.58 -2.25 5.16
C PRO A 230 21.39 -3.34 5.88
N LYS A 231 22.37 -2.96 6.70
CA LYS A 231 23.30 -3.90 7.35
C LYS A 231 22.57 -4.94 8.21
N GLU A 232 21.46 -4.55 8.83
CA GLU A 232 20.61 -5.40 9.65
C GLU A 232 19.96 -6.53 8.83
N LEU A 233 19.69 -6.27 7.54
CA LEU A 233 19.10 -7.22 6.61
C LEU A 233 20.17 -8.02 5.85
N SER A 234 21.37 -7.47 5.66
CA SER A 234 22.47 -8.12 4.92
C SER A 234 22.84 -9.49 5.47
N ARG A 235 22.81 -9.68 6.80
CA ARG A 235 23.05 -10.97 7.45
C ARG A 235 22.11 -12.07 6.97
N TRP A 236 20.86 -11.73 6.70
CA TRP A 236 19.85 -12.68 6.22
C TRP A 236 20.02 -13.02 4.74
N LEU A 237 20.71 -12.17 3.97
CA LEU A 237 21.09 -12.46 2.59
C LEU A 237 22.32 -13.40 2.54
N GLU A 238 23.29 -13.20 3.44
CA GLU A 238 24.50 -14.02 3.55
C GLU A 238 24.23 -15.45 4.05
N ASP A 239 23.21 -15.61 4.89
CA ASP A 239 22.75 -16.89 5.46
C ASP A 239 21.68 -17.62 4.59
N GLY A 240 21.46 -17.16 3.34
CA GLY A 240 20.53 -17.77 2.39
C GLY A 240 20.83 -19.27 2.14
N PRO A 241 19.82 -20.09 1.83
CA PRO A 241 19.99 -21.55 1.77
C PRO A 241 20.95 -21.95 0.65
N LEU A 242 22.08 -22.55 1.05
CA LEU A 242 22.98 -23.45 0.32
C LEU A 242 22.69 -23.63 -1.19
N ASP A 243 23.17 -22.70 -2.01
CA ASP A 243 23.74 -23.01 -3.34
C ASP A 243 24.70 -21.89 -3.74
N LYS A 244 25.84 -21.82 -3.03
CA LYS A 244 26.99 -21.05 -3.50
C LYS A 244 27.59 -21.82 -4.67
N ASP A 245 27.14 -21.56 -5.90
CA ASP A 245 27.93 -21.89 -7.09
C ASP A 245 29.08 -20.87 -7.15
N PRO A 246 30.35 -21.28 -6.96
CA PRO A 246 31.48 -20.36 -6.86
C PRO A 246 31.89 -19.74 -8.22
N THR A 247 31.05 -19.81 -9.26
CA THR A 247 31.39 -19.39 -10.62
C THR A 247 30.60 -18.20 -11.18
N ALA A 248 29.65 -17.62 -10.43
CA ALA A 248 28.90 -16.45 -10.90
C ALA A 248 29.68 -15.13 -10.72
N ASP A 249 30.06 -14.51 -11.84
CA ASP A 249 30.71 -13.19 -11.90
C ASP A 249 29.69 -12.07 -11.58
N PRO A 250 29.87 -11.31 -10.49
CA PRO A 250 28.94 -10.24 -10.08
C PRO A 250 28.94 -9.01 -11.01
N ALA A 251 29.77 -8.98 -12.06
CA ALA A 251 29.89 -7.83 -12.97
C ALA A 251 28.91 -7.82 -14.16
N ALA A 252 28.06 -8.84 -14.34
CA ALA A 252 27.22 -8.96 -15.54
C ALA A 252 25.86 -8.22 -15.46
N ASP A 253 25.23 -8.12 -14.28
CA ASP A 253 23.83 -7.66 -14.15
C ASP A 253 23.67 -6.16 -13.84
N GLN A 254 24.77 -5.40 -13.74
CA GLN A 254 24.70 -3.97 -13.44
C GLN A 254 24.27 -3.09 -14.63
N LYS A 255 24.03 -3.67 -15.82
CA LYS A 255 23.80 -2.91 -17.07
C LYS A 255 22.35 -2.51 -17.36
N ASP A 256 21.37 -2.99 -16.60
CA ASP A 256 19.95 -2.78 -16.94
C ASP A 256 19.24 -1.68 -16.11
N PHE A 257 19.98 -0.85 -15.36
CA PHE A 257 19.39 0.12 -14.42
C PHE A 257 19.81 1.60 -14.60
N ASP A 258 20.30 2.00 -15.78
CA ASP A 258 20.48 3.41 -16.16
C ASP A 258 19.30 3.98 -16.97
#